data_AF-A0A3P7DR98-F1
#
_entry.id   AF-A0A3P7DR98-F1
#
_cell.length_a   1.000
_cell.length_b   1.000
_cell.length_c   1.000
_cell.angle_alpha   90.00
_cell.angle_beta   90.00
_cell.angle_gamma   90.00
#
_symmetry.space_group_name_H-M   'P 1'
#
loop_
_entity.id
_entity.type
_entity.pdbx_description
1 polymer ?
#
loop_
_entity_poly.entity_id
_entity_poly.type
_entity_poly.pdbx_seq_one_letter_code
_entity_poly.pdbx_strand_id
1 'polypeptide(L)' 'MAAPTPVSCLVHRSTLVTAGVMLIDCYVYVSLNSDVLVFVFYVGFFTMVFSGFCALVEQDAKKIVALSTMSQI' A
#
# COMPACT_ATOMS: atom_id res chain seq x y z
N MET A 1 -12.94 17.82 -15.19
CA MET A 1 -12.15 17.12 -16.22
C MET A 1 -11.12 16.26 -15.52
N ALA A 2 -11.13 14.94 -15.72
CA ALA A 2 -10.08 14.08 -15.19
C ALA A 2 -8.77 14.40 -15.91
N ALA A 3 -7.67 14.45 -15.17
CA ALA A 3 -6.35 14.61 -15.78
C ALA A 3 -6.07 13.43 -16.72
N PRO A 4 -5.34 13.65 -17.83
CA PRO A 4 -4.95 12.57 -18.74
C PRO A 4 -4.20 11.47 -17.98
N THR A 5 -4.42 10.21 -18.35
CA THR A 5 -3.82 9.02 -17.71
C THR A 5 -2.30 9.10 -17.47
N PRO A 6 -1.45 9.69 -18.35
CA PRO A 6 -0.04 9.87 -18.03
C PRO A 6 0.20 10.82 -16.85
N VAL A 7 -0.59 11.89 -16.72
CA VAL A 7 -0.42 12.89 -15.65
C VAL A 7 -0.84 12.30 -14.29
N SER A 8 -1.93 11.53 -14.23
CA SER A 8 -2.34 10.89 -12.98
C SER A 8 -1.32 9.85 -12.48
N CYS A 9 -0.79 9.01 -13.38
CA CYS A 9 0.28 8.08 -13.05
C CYS A 9 1.56 8.77 -12.55
N LEU A 10 1.88 9.94 -13.11
CA LEU A 10 3.09 10.69 -12.76
C LEU A 10 2.97 11.33 -11.37
N VAL A 11 1.83 11.97 -11.06
CA VAL A 11 1.58 12.58 -9.74
C VAL A 11 1.45 11.52 -8.63
N HIS A 12 0.84 10.38 -8.93
CA HIS A 12 0.76 9.29 -7.95
C HIS A 12 2.16 8.74 -7.61
N ARG A 13 3.02 8.55 -8.62
CA ARG A 13 4.40 8.11 -8.39
C ARG A 13 5.22 9.15 -7.62
N SER A 14 5.08 10.45 -7.89
CA SER A 14 5.86 11.48 -7.19
C SER A 14 5.48 11.59 -5.71
N THR A 15 4.20 11.50 -5.37
CA THR A 15 3.73 11.50 -3.97
C THR A 15 4.12 10.22 -3.22
N LEU A 16 4.20 9.07 -3.90
CA LEU A 16 4.70 7.83 -3.33
C LEU A 16 6.19 7.94 -2.95
N VAL A 17 6.99 8.67 -3.72
CA VAL A 17 8.40 8.96 -3.37
C VAL A 17 8.50 9.79 -2.09
N THR A 18 7.70 10.87 -1.97
CA THR A 18 7.70 11.67 -0.74
C THR A 18 7.20 10.89 0.47
N ALA A 19 6.18 10.03 0.29
CA ALA A 19 5.70 9.15 1.34
C ALA A 19 6.78 8.14 1.76
N GLY A 20 7.55 7.60 0.81
CA GLY A 20 8.68 6.72 1.09
C GLY A 20 9.75 7.38 1.98
N VAL A 21 10.13 8.63 1.70
CA VAL A 21 11.10 9.38 2.52
C VAL A 21 10.56 9.61 3.95
N MET A 22 9.28 9.99 4.06
CA MET A 22 8.62 10.16 5.37
C MET A 22 8.57 8.84 6.15
N LEU A 23 8.34 7.71 5.48
CA LEU A 23 8.31 6.39 6.11
C LEU A 23 9.67 5.96 6.66
N ILE A 24 10.78 6.32 6.00
CA ILE A 24 12.13 6.01 6.50
C ILE A 24 12.38 6.72 7.84
N ASP A 25 11.98 8.00 7.95
CA ASP A 25 12.10 8.75 9.21
C ASP A 25 11.17 8.17 10.29
N CYS A 26 9.90 7.89 9.95
CA CYS A 26 8.97 7.25 10.86
C CYS A 26 9.42 5.86 11.33
N TYR A 27 10.12 5.08 10.49
CA TYR A 27 10.58 3.74 10.85
C TYR A 27 11.53 3.76 12.06
N VAL A 28 12.39 4.78 12.18
CA VAL A 28 13.26 4.95 13.34
C VAL A 28 12.43 5.07 14.62
N TYR A 29 11.39 5.91 14.61
CA TYR A 29 10.50 6.09 15.77
C TYR A 29 9.63 4.86 16.09
N VAL A 30 9.15 4.16 15.05
CA VAL A 30 8.36 2.93 15.22
C VAL A 30 9.22 1.81 15.79
N SER A 31 10.48 1.69 15.35
CA SER A 31 11.40 0.65 15.83
C SER A 31 11.74 0.73 17.31
N LEU A 32 11.61 1.92 17.92
CA LEU A 32 11.87 2.15 19.34
C LEU A 32 10.76 1.59 20.25
N ASN A 33 9.55 1.36 19.73
CA ASN A 33 8.41 0.90 20.50
C ASN A 33 7.91 -0.47 20.00
N SER A 34 8.21 -1.53 20.76
CA SER A 34 7.80 -2.91 20.40
C SER A 34 6.28 -3.06 20.27
N ASP A 35 5.49 -2.38 21.10
CA ASP A 35 4.03 -2.47 21.05
C ASP A 35 3.46 -1.91 19.75
N VAL A 36 4.08 -0.83 19.23
CA VAL A 36 3.68 -0.20 17.96
C VAL A 36 4.00 -1.13 16.79
N LEU A 37 5.15 -1.80 16.81
CA LEU A 37 5.51 -2.80 15.79
C LEU A 37 4.49 -3.94 15.73
N VAL A 38 4.07 -4.47 16.88
CA VAL A 38 3.05 -5.53 16.95
C VAL A 38 1.70 -5.04 16.42
N PHE A 39 1.30 -3.81 16.75
CA PHE A 39 0.08 -3.22 16.22
C PHE A 39 0.11 -3.08 14.69
N VAL A 40 1.20 -2.54 14.13
CA VAL A 40 1.39 -2.41 12.68
C VAL A 40 1.37 -3.76 11.99
N PHE A 41 1.99 -4.79 12.60
CA PHE A 41 1.97 -6.16 12.07
C PHE A 41 0.55 -6.71 11.93
N TYR A 42 -0.30 -6.55 12.96
CA TYR A 42 -1.69 -7.00 12.87
C TYR A 42 -2.46 -6.26 11.78
N VAL A 43 -2.31 -4.93 11.68
CA VAL A 43 -2.96 -4.14 10.63
C VAL A 43 -2.52 -4.61 9.24
N GLY A 44 -1.21 -4.78 9.02
CA GLY A 44 -0.65 -5.31 7.77
C GLY A 44 -1.21 -6.69 7.42
N PHE A 45 -1.20 -7.62 8.38
CA PHE A 45 -1.73 -8.96 8.21
C PHE A 45 -3.21 -8.95 7.80
N PHE A 46 -4.05 -8.18 8.49
CA PHE A 46 -5.46 -8.06 8.11
C PHE A 46 -5.62 -7.46 6.72
N THR A 47 -4.87 -6.40 6.38
CA THR A 47 -4.96 -5.78 5.05
C THR A 47 -4.56 -6.74 3.92
N MET A 48 -3.51 -7.55 4.10
CA MET A 48 -3.12 -8.58 3.13
C MET A 48 -4.22 -9.60 2.91
N VAL A 49 -4.81 -10.10 4.00
CA VAL A 49 -5.88 -11.11 3.95
C VAL A 49 -7.10 -10.56 3.23
N PHE A 50 -7.56 -9.35 3.59
CA PHE A 50 -8.69 -8.70 2.93
C PHE A 50 -8.41 -8.42 1.45
N SER A 51 -7.21 -7.95 1.10
CA SER A 51 -6.82 -7.71 -0.29
C SER A 51 -6.84 -9.00 -1.11
N GLY A 52 -6.34 -10.11 -0.54
CA GLY A 52 -6.40 -11.44 -1.15
C GLY A 52 -7.83 -11.92 -1.39
N PHE A 53 -8.73 -11.77 -0.41
CA PHE A 53 -10.15 -12.11 -0.60
C PHE A 53 -10.83 -11.25 -1.67
N CYS A 54 -10.57 -9.95 -1.69
CA CYS A 54 -11.10 -9.06 -2.73
C CYS A 54 -10.59 -9.46 -4.12
N ALA A 55 -9.33 -9.87 -4.25
CA ALA A 55 -8.75 -10.30 -5.53
C ALA A 55 -9.46 -11.52 -6.14
N LEU A 56 -10.11 -12.36 -5.32
CA LEU A 56 -10.86 -13.53 -5.80
C LEU A 56 -12.23 -13.18 -6.40
N VAL A 57 -12.83 -12.05 -6.02
CA VAL A 57 -14.18 -11.65 -6.44
C VAL A 57 -14.16 -10.70 -7.64
N GLU A 58 -13.06 -9.96 -7.83
CA GLU A 58 -12.93 -9.00 -8.93
C GLU A 58 -12.86 -9.69 -10.30
N GLN A 59 -13.58 -9.13 -11.28
CA GLN A 59 -13.63 -9.66 -12.66
C GLN A 59 -12.61 -8.99 -13.60
N ASP A 60 -12.20 -7.76 -13.29
CA ASP A 60 -11.28 -7.00 -14.13
C ASP A 60 -9.83 -7.43 -13.90
N ALA A 61 -9.17 -8.00 -14.92
CA ALA A 61 -7.78 -8.45 -14.82
C ALA A 61 -6.80 -7.38 -14.31
N LYS A 62 -7.00 -6.10 -14.71
CA LYS A 62 -6.16 -4.98 -14.23
C LYS A 62 -6.26 -4.79 -12.72
N LYS A 63 -7.45 -4.98 -12.14
CA LYS A 63 -7.67 -4.87 -10.69
C LYS A 63 -7.17 -6.10 -9.95
N ILE A 64 -7.34 -7.30 -10.52
CA ILE A 64 -6.79 -8.54 -9.96
C ILE A 64 -5.27 -8.40 -9.79
N VAL A 65 -4.56 -7.93 -10.82
CA VAL A 65 -3.11 -7.69 -10.72
C VAL A 65 -2.79 -6.64 -9.66
N ALA A 66 -3.51 -5.52 -9.62
CA ALA A 66 -3.28 -4.48 -8.62
C ALA A 66 -3.49 -5.01 -7.18
N LEU A 67 -4.56 -5.76 -6.92
CA LEU A 67 -4.84 -6.36 -5.61
C LEU A 67 -3.84 -7.46 -5.25
N SER A 68 -3.39 -8.24 -6.24
CA SER A 68 -2.36 -9.26 -6.00
C SER A 68 -1.04 -8.66 -5.51
N THR A 69 -0.65 -7.48 -6.02
CA THR A 69 0.56 -6.80 -5.56
C THR A 69 0.44 -6.23 -4.15
N MET A 70 -0.78 -5.89 -3.70
CA MET A 70 -1.02 -5.42 -2.34
C MET A 70 -0.93 -6.54 -1.29
N SER A 71 -1.13 -7.80 -1.69
CA SER A 71 -1.03 -8.95 -0.79
C SER A 71 0.42 -9.44 -0.62
N GLN A 72 1.33 -9.06 -1.53
CA GLN A 72 2.74 -9.51 -1.52
C GLN A 72 3.71 -8.59 -0.77
N ILE A 73 3.31 -7.34 -0.50
CA ILE A 73 4.12 -6.34 0.24
C ILE A 73 3.84 -6.49 1.72
#